data_AF-A0A8T1TJT4-F1
#
_entry.id   AF-A0A8T1TJT4-F1
#
_cell.length_a   1.000
_cell.length_b   1.000
_cell.length_c   1.000
_cell.angle_alpha   90.00
_cell.angle_beta   90.00
_cell.angle_gamma   90.00
#
_symmetry.space_group_name_H-M   'P 1'
#
loop_
_entity.id
_entity.type
_entity.pdbx_description
1 polymer ?
#
loop_
_entity_poly.entity_id
_entity_poly.type
_entity_poly.pdbx_seq_one_letter_code
_entity_poly.pdbx_strand_id
1 'polypeptide(L)'
;AEDVKPIDLTVQVELGGAEAPARPAGEEGAADGGPADHSYSLSSGTTAEELLRKLNEQRDIIALLQVKMKEMKGSIRRLRLAEAQLREEIREKDRLLHAASAGARKRPGL
;
A
#
# COMPACT_ATOMS: atom_id res chain seq x y z
N ALA A 1 23.08 3.53 -7.39
CA ALA A 1 21.71 4.05 -7.56
C ALA A 1 21.27 3.63 -8.95
N GLU A 2 20.30 2.73 -9.05
CA GLU A 2 19.82 2.23 -10.34
C GLU A 2 18.95 3.30 -10.99
N ASP A 3 19.29 3.65 -12.23
CA ASP A 3 18.57 4.63 -13.05
C ASP A 3 17.23 4.01 -13.50
N VAL A 4 16.15 4.36 -12.80
CA VAL A 4 14.81 3.93 -13.17
C VAL A 4 14.32 4.85 -14.30
N LYS A 5 14.29 4.32 -15.52
CA LYS A 5 13.77 5.05 -16.68
C LYS A 5 12.27 5.32 -16.50
N PRO A 6 11.78 6.52 -16.86
CA PRO A 6 10.37 6.86 -16.73
C PRO A 6 9.52 5.95 -17.62
N ILE A 7 8.41 5.48 -17.07
CA ILE A 7 7.41 4.70 -17.79
C ILE A 7 6.73 5.63 -18.80
N ASP A 8 6.80 5.27 -20.08
CA ASP A 8 6.10 5.97 -21.14
C ASP A 8 4.62 5.57 -21.12
N LEU A 9 3.74 6.56 -20.91
CA LEU A 9 2.30 6.37 -20.77
C LEU A 9 1.54 6.76 -22.05
N THR A 10 2.22 6.89 -23.19
CA THR A 10 1.54 7.14 -24.47
C THR A 10 0.77 5.89 -24.90
N VAL A 11 -0.50 5.83 -24.51
CA VAL A 11 -1.47 4.87 -25.04
C VAL A 11 -1.89 5.36 -26.42
N GLN A 12 -1.43 4.67 -27.46
CA GLN A 12 -1.91 4.89 -28.83
C GLN A 12 -3.34 4.38 -28.91
N VAL A 13 -4.31 5.29 -28.99
CA VAL A 13 -5.71 4.96 -29.26
C VAL A 13 -5.89 4.89 -30.77
N GLU A 14 -5.73 3.69 -31.34
CA GLU A 14 -6.13 3.45 -32.73
C GLU A 14 -7.64 3.20 -32.78
N LEU A 15 -8.35 4.21 -33.27
CA LEU A 15 -9.80 4.17 -33.49
C LEU A 15 -10.08 3.58 -34.88
N GLY A 16 -10.38 2.28 -34.93
CA GLY A 16 -11.22 1.65 -35.94
C GLY A 16 -10.69 1.56 -37.39
N GLY A 17 -10.35 0.34 -37.79
CA GLY A 17 -10.24 -0.05 -39.20
C GLY A 17 -10.20 -1.57 -39.29
N ALA A 18 -11.23 -2.17 -39.88
CA ALA A 18 -11.25 -3.60 -40.16
C ALA A 18 -10.16 -3.95 -41.16
N GLU A 19 -9.02 -4.47 -40.70
CA GLU A 19 -8.06 -5.15 -41.56
C GLU A 19 -7.37 -6.24 -40.77
N ALA A 20 -7.57 -7.48 -41.21
CA ALA A 20 -6.91 -8.64 -40.64
C ALA A 20 -5.43 -8.65 -41.05
N PRO A 21 -4.47 -8.79 -40.11
CA PRO A 21 -3.15 -9.28 -40.45
C PRO A 21 -3.14 -10.80 -40.29
N ALA A 22 -2.73 -11.49 -41.35
CA ALA A 22 -2.52 -12.92 -41.39
C ALA A 22 -1.68 -13.40 -40.18
N ARG A 23 -2.25 -14.31 -39.39
CA ARG A 23 -1.52 -15.04 -38.33
C ARG A 23 -0.50 -15.98 -39.00
N PRO A 24 0.80 -15.96 -38.63
CA PRO A 24 1.60 -17.16 -38.75
C PRO A 24 1.12 -18.18 -37.72
N ALA A 25 0.92 -19.41 -38.16
CA ALA A 25 0.53 -20.54 -37.35
C ALA A 25 1.52 -20.79 -36.19
N GLY A 26 0.99 -20.93 -34.98
CA GLY A 26 1.76 -21.34 -33.81
C GLY A 26 0.96 -21.19 -32.52
N GLU A 27 0.70 -22.34 -31.89
CA GLU A 27 0.33 -22.54 -30.49
C GLU A 27 -1.15 -22.42 -30.11
N GLU A 28 -1.73 -23.62 -29.96
CA GLU A 28 -2.93 -23.92 -29.19
C GLU A 28 -2.77 -23.46 -27.74
N GLY A 29 -3.67 -22.58 -27.32
CA GLY A 29 -3.84 -22.17 -25.94
C GLY A 29 -5.29 -21.75 -25.75
N ALA A 30 -6.16 -22.74 -25.55
CA ALA A 30 -7.53 -22.51 -25.12
C ALA A 30 -7.50 -21.88 -23.72
N ALA A 31 -7.50 -20.56 -23.67
CA ALA A 31 -7.92 -19.77 -22.52
C ALA A 31 -8.90 -18.74 -23.05
N ASP A 32 -10.17 -19.16 -23.19
CA ASP A 32 -11.31 -18.26 -23.28
C ASP A 32 -11.47 -17.55 -21.92
N GLY A 33 -10.51 -16.66 -21.65
CA GLY A 33 -10.69 -15.56 -20.71
C GLY A 33 -11.34 -14.44 -21.51
N GLY A 34 -12.67 -14.51 -21.65
CA GLY A 34 -13.47 -13.38 -22.11
C GLY A 34 -13.06 -12.10 -21.37
N PRO A 35 -13.25 -10.93 -22.01
CA PRO A 35 -12.69 -9.67 -21.53
C PRO A 35 -13.07 -9.54 -20.06
N ALA A 36 -12.06 -9.52 -19.19
CA ALA A 36 -12.29 -9.24 -17.78
C ALA A 36 -13.15 -7.99 -17.75
N ASP A 37 -14.40 -8.11 -17.29
CA ASP A 37 -15.28 -6.98 -17.07
C ASP A 37 -14.52 -6.06 -16.11
N HIS A 38 -13.79 -5.09 -16.65
CA HIS A 38 -13.02 -4.17 -15.83
C HIS A 38 -14.05 -3.50 -14.94
N SER A 39 -13.92 -3.59 -13.63
CA SER A 39 -14.89 -3.00 -12.68
C SER A 39 -15.07 -1.47 -12.83
N TYR A 40 -14.28 -0.85 -13.71
CA TYR A 40 -14.35 0.55 -14.06
C TYR A 40 -14.81 0.80 -15.51
N SER A 41 -15.09 -0.24 -16.29
CA SER A 41 -15.74 -0.10 -17.59
C SER A 41 -17.11 0.51 -17.37
N LEU A 42 -17.28 1.71 -17.89
CA LEU A 42 -18.57 2.38 -17.90
C LEU A 42 -19.50 1.56 -18.79
N SER A 43 -20.71 1.24 -18.30
CA SER A 43 -21.69 0.55 -19.13
C SER A 43 -22.03 1.42 -20.35
N SER A 44 -22.21 0.79 -21.50
CA SER A 44 -22.77 1.42 -22.70
C SER A 44 -24.14 2.02 -22.34
N GLY A 45 -24.19 3.33 -22.06
CA GLY A 45 -25.39 4.01 -21.56
C GLY A 45 -25.17 4.97 -20.38
N THR A 46 -23.94 5.11 -19.87
CA THR A 46 -23.65 6.04 -18.77
C THR A 46 -23.91 7.48 -19.18
N THR A 47 -24.71 8.19 -18.39
CA THR A 47 -24.97 9.61 -18.62
C THR A 47 -23.88 10.49 -18.01
N ALA A 48 -23.70 11.71 -18.52
CA ALA A 48 -22.75 12.67 -17.95
C ALA A 48 -23.06 13.00 -16.48
N GLU A 49 -24.34 12.98 -16.10
CA GLU A 49 -24.77 13.22 -14.71
C GLU A 49 -24.31 12.09 -13.77
N GLU A 50 -24.45 10.83 -14.19
CA GLU A 50 -23.96 9.67 -13.43
C GLU A 50 -22.44 9.69 -13.26
N LEU A 51 -21.71 10.08 -14.31
CA LEU A 51 -20.26 10.24 -14.24
C LEU A 51 -19.86 11.31 -13.22
N LEU A 52 -20.52 12.48 -13.26
CA LEU A 52 -20.27 13.57 -12.31
C LEU A 52 -20.59 13.15 -10.86
N ARG A 53 -21.67 12.39 -10.66
CA ARG A 53 -22.03 11.84 -9.34
C ARG A 53 -20.93 10.91 -8.83
N LYS A 54 -20.47 9.96 -9.63
CA LYS A 54 -19.37 9.03 -9.27
C LYS A 54 -18.06 9.77 -8.98
N LEU A 55 -17.73 10.81 -9.74
CA LEU A 55 -16.53 11.62 -9.47
C LEU A 55 -16.61 12.35 -8.12
N ASN A 56 -17.79 12.82 -7.74
CA ASN A 56 -17.98 13.44 -6.43
C ASN A 56 -17.90 12.40 -5.30
N GLU A 57 -18.50 11.23 -5.46
CA GLU A 57 -18.35 10.13 -4.50
C GLU A 57 -16.88 9.73 -4.33
N GLN A 58 -16.11 9.67 -5.41
CA GLN A 58 -14.67 9.43 -5.35
C GLN A 58 -13.92 10.54 -4.61
N ARG A 59 -14.28 11.81 -4.82
CA ARG A 59 -13.70 12.93 -4.06
C ARG A 59 -13.97 12.81 -2.57
N ASP A 60 -15.19 12.40 -2.19
CA ASP A 60 -15.56 12.18 -0.79
C ASP A 60 -14.77 11.01 -0.16
N ILE A 61 -14.63 9.90 -0.90
CA ILE A 61 -13.81 8.75 -0.48
C ILE A 61 -12.35 9.18 -0.27
N ILE A 62 -11.79 9.96 -1.20
CA ILE A 62 -10.42 10.47 -1.10
C ILE A 62 -10.27 11.36 0.14
N ALA A 63 -11.23 12.24 0.43
CA ALA A 63 -11.20 13.09 1.61
C ALA A 63 -11.14 12.27 2.91
N LEU A 64 -11.96 11.21 3.00
CA LEU A 64 -11.95 10.29 4.14
C LEU A 64 -10.61 9.56 4.29
N LEU A 65 -10.05 9.07 3.18
CA LEU A 65 -8.75 8.39 3.17
C LEU A 65 -7.64 9.33 3.65
N GLN A 66 -7.63 10.60 3.22
CA GLN A 66 -6.63 11.58 3.66
C GLN A 66 -6.67 11.83 5.17
N VAL A 67 -7.87 11.97 5.74
CA VAL A 67 -8.04 12.11 7.20
C VAL A 67 -7.52 10.84 7.89
N LYS A 68 -7.90 9.65 7.40
CA LYS A 68 -7.47 8.39 8.00
C LYS A 68 -5.95 8.21 7.96
N MET A 69 -5.32 8.57 6.85
CA MET A 69 -3.86 8.53 6.71
C MET A 69 -3.18 9.48 7.70
N LYS A 70 -3.75 10.66 7.95
CA LYS A 70 -3.23 11.61 8.94
C LYS A 70 -3.33 11.05 10.36
N GLU A 71 -4.46 10.44 10.71
CA GLU A 71 -4.63 9.75 11.99
C GLU A 71 -3.62 8.62 12.18
N MET A 72 -3.48 7.75 11.18
CA MET A 72 -2.54 6.63 11.20
C MET A 72 -1.10 7.12 11.37
N LYS A 73 -0.71 8.18 10.67
CA LYS A 73 0.62 8.82 10.83
C LYS A 73 0.84 9.31 12.27
N GLY A 74 -0.19 9.91 12.87
CA GLY A 74 -0.17 10.32 14.27
C GLY A 74 0.00 9.14 15.23
N SER A 75 -0.74 8.05 15.01
CA SER A 75 -0.62 6.81 15.80
C SER A 75 0.76 6.18 15.69
N ILE A 76 1.33 6.08 14.48
CA ILE A 76 2.69 5.57 14.28
C ILE A 76 3.72 6.40 15.07
N ARG A 77 3.60 7.73 15.04
CA ARG A 77 4.50 8.61 15.81
C ARG A 77 4.39 8.36 17.31
N ARG A 78 3.18 8.24 17.85
CA ARG A 78 2.96 7.94 19.28
C ARG A 78 3.53 6.57 19.66
N LEU A 79 3.30 5.54 18.85
CA LEU A 79 3.82 4.20 19.09
C LEU A 79 5.36 4.18 19.10
N ARG A 80 6.01 4.87 18.17
CA ARG A 80 7.48 4.98 18.15
C ARG A 80 8.04 5.69 19.39
N LEU A 81 7.38 6.74 19.87
CA LEU A 81 7.78 7.44 21.09
C LEU A 81 7.63 6.52 22.31
N ALA A 82 6.49 5.84 22.44
CA ALA A 82 6.25 4.89 23.52
C ALA A 82 7.23 3.72 23.49
N GLU A 83 7.52 3.17 22.30
CA GLU A 83 8.52 2.12 22.13
C GLU A 83 9.92 2.57 22.60
N ALA A 84 10.34 3.78 22.24
CA ALA A 84 11.63 4.33 22.65
C ALA A 84 11.71 4.44 24.19
N GLN A 85 10.67 4.98 24.83
CA GLN A 85 10.58 5.09 26.29
C GLN A 85 10.64 3.73 26.98
N LEU A 86 9.87 2.75 26.51
CA LEU A 86 9.86 1.39 27.06
C LEU A 86 11.24 0.71 26.90
N ARG A 87 11.92 0.92 25.77
CA ARG A 87 13.29 0.40 25.56
C ARG A 87 14.31 1.03 26.50
N GLU A 88 14.12 2.28 26.91
CA GLU A 88 14.97 2.93 27.93
C GLU A 88 14.68 2.37 29.32
N GLU A 89 13.40 2.21 29.66
CA GLU A 89 12.99 1.63 30.94
C GLU A 89 13.49 0.20 31.14
N ILE A 90 13.46 -0.63 30.07
CA ILE A 90 14.03 -1.98 30.09
C ILE A 90 15.53 -1.91 30.36
N ARG A 91 16.27 -1.06 29.66
CA ARG A 91 17.72 -0.89 29.85
C ARG A 91 18.06 -0.48 31.28
N GLU A 92 17.27 0.40 31.89
CA GLU A 92 17.48 0.81 33.27
C GLU A 92 17.16 -0.30 34.27
N LYS A 93 16.06 -1.03 34.08
CA LYS A 93 15.72 -2.19 34.90
C LYS A 93 16.80 -3.27 34.82
N ASP A 94 17.34 -3.55 33.64
CA ASP A 94 18.44 -4.49 33.47
C ASP A 94 19.68 -4.07 34.26
N ARG A 95 20.04 -2.77 34.24
CA ARG A 95 21.14 -2.23 35.07
C ARG A 95 20.88 -2.44 36.55
N LEU A 96 19.68 -2.14 37.03
CA LEU A 96 19.30 -2.32 38.44
C LEU A 96 19.33 -3.80 38.85
N LEU A 97 18.84 -4.70 38.00
CA LEU A 97 18.92 -6.16 38.23
C LEU A 97 20.36 -6.65 38.28
N HIS A 98 21.23 -6.15 37.40
CA HIS A 98 22.67 -6.45 37.43
C HIS A 98 23.34 -5.92 38.70
N ALA A 99 23.03 -4.71 39.13
CA ALA A 99 23.56 -4.14 40.38
C ALA A 99 23.10 -4.94 41.62
N ALA A 100 21.81 -5.29 41.68
CA ALA A 100 21.25 -6.10 42.77
C ALA A 100 21.87 -7.51 42.82
N SER A 101 22.05 -8.16 41.67
CA SER A 101 22.69 -9.49 41.59
C SER A 101 24.20 -9.47 41.87
N ALA A 102 24.90 -8.37 41.54
CA ALA A 102 26.29 -8.16 41.94
C ALA A 102 26.42 -7.95 43.47
N GLY A 103 25.49 -7.20 44.08
CA GLY A 103 25.40 -7.03 45.54
C GLY A 103 25.07 -8.31 46.29
N ALA A 104 24.21 -9.17 45.72
CA ALA A 104 23.86 -10.47 46.30
C ALA A 104 25.06 -11.45 46.32
N ARG A 105 25.89 -11.46 45.27
CA ARG A 105 27.15 -12.26 45.24
C ARG A 105 28.22 -11.74 46.19
N LYS A 106 28.12 -10.48 46.65
CA LYS A 106 29.03 -9.85 47.61
C LYS A 106 28.65 -10.08 49.08
N ARG A 107 27.71 -10.98 49.37
CA ARG A 107 27.56 -11.62 50.69
C ARG A 107 28.25 -12.98 50.70
N PRO A 108 29.59 -13.05 50.87
CA PRO A 108 30.23 -14.29 51.29
C PRO A 108 29.97 -14.48 52.79
N GLY A 109 29.18 -15.49 53.15
CA GLY A 109 29.10 -16.01 54.51
C GLY A 109 28.15 -15.26 55.46
N LEU A 110 26.91 -15.74 55.51
CA LEU A 110 26.30 -16.20 56.76
C LEU A 110 25.93 -17.67 56.55
#